data_AF-A0A7S0NR59-F1
#
_entry.id   AF-A0A7S0NR59-F1
#
_cell.length_a   1.000
_cell.length_b   1.000
_cell.length_c   1.000
_cell.angle_alpha   90.00
_cell.angle_beta   90.00
_cell.angle_gamma   90.00
#
_symmetry.space_group_name_H-M   'P 1'
#
loop_
_entity.id
_entity.type
_entity.pdbx_description
1 polymer ?
#
loop_
_entity_poly.entity_id
_entity_poly.type
_entity_poly.pdbx_seq_one_letter_code
_entity_poly.pdbx_strand_id
1 'polypeptide(L)'
;MAGDEEGVALYDYLLERASVPFFEMLGAWLYRGVCSDPYGDEFMVRELPQMSKEELTTDFNCAYWQRRFLLAREQVPAFLEPLANTILDCGKYLHIVRECGQSPSNPAASRTPLQYSADHRKLRLAIEAAREWASALVLELMIGEQRLMARLASIKHYFLLDQGDFFVHFLDSAEEELVKPVSQISRGRLHSKLELSLRQAAISDPYKESLSCDLLPYNLTNQLLRIINAARATATPHEQQQAERTPGLDAFTFDYKVQWPLSLVLSKNAITKYQLLFRHLFHCKHVERQLSSSWLSQQEGKALPSAVFSSSYGLRQRMLHFLQNIEYYMMFEVLEPNWHMLKLRLQAARRVDELISHHQDFLDVCLKECMLRDAVLLKLLAKLLTICVIFADQTRLVMGKVSEVLALHPLDTYGPRRREQRATLMGKVEDTISGFNHYVKVQKLGARFDEELRRLLEELRKQAHKEWNLAHLCSRLDYNNYWQQYRLQ
;
A
#
# COMPACT_ATOMS: atom_id res chain seq x y z
N MET A 1 44.27 -38.09 15.94
CA MET A 1 43.28 -38.93 16.66
C MET A 1 42.43 -39.75 15.68
N ALA A 2 42.97 -40.24 14.57
CA ALA A 2 42.20 -40.96 13.54
C ALA A 2 42.62 -42.45 13.43
N GLY A 3 43.03 -43.06 14.55
CA GLY A 3 43.58 -44.43 14.53
C GLY A 3 43.48 -45.23 15.82
N ASP A 4 42.70 -44.76 16.81
CA ASP A 4 42.42 -45.50 18.05
C ASP A 4 40.92 -45.78 18.12
N GLU A 5 40.51 -46.97 17.66
CA GLU A 5 39.11 -47.39 17.58
C GLU A 5 38.46 -47.53 18.97
N GLU A 6 39.24 -47.92 19.98
CA GLU A 6 38.76 -48.04 21.36
C GLU A 6 38.52 -46.65 21.98
N GLY A 7 39.42 -45.70 21.71
CA GLY A 7 39.24 -44.31 22.11
C GLY A 7 38.01 -43.67 21.47
N VAL A 8 37.78 -43.87 20.17
CA VAL A 8 36.59 -43.35 19.47
C VAL A 8 35.31 -43.93 20.05
N ALA A 9 35.26 -45.25 20.30
CA ALA A 9 34.09 -45.89 20.90
C ALA A 9 33.77 -45.36 22.31
N LEU A 10 34.80 -45.08 23.12
CA LEU A 10 34.63 -44.49 24.44
C LEU A 10 34.09 -43.05 24.36
N TYR A 11 34.63 -42.22 23.44
CA TYR A 11 34.15 -40.85 23.23
C TYR A 11 32.70 -40.82 22.72
N ASP A 12 32.33 -41.70 21.79
CA ASP A 12 30.95 -41.80 21.31
C ASP A 12 29.99 -42.22 22.42
N TYR A 13 30.37 -43.17 23.28
CA TYR A 13 29.56 -43.57 24.43
C TYR A 13 29.35 -42.43 25.43
N LEU A 14 30.42 -41.70 25.76
CA LEU A 14 30.34 -40.56 26.68
C LEU A 14 29.50 -39.44 26.09
N LEU A 15 29.64 -39.14 24.79
CA LEU A 15 28.88 -38.11 24.10
C LEU A 15 27.40 -38.48 23.95
N GLU A 16 27.09 -39.75 23.67
CA GLU A 16 25.71 -40.24 23.63
C GLU A 16 25.01 -40.04 24.98
N ARG A 17 25.68 -40.37 26.09
CA ARG A 17 25.12 -40.20 27.45
C ARG A 17 25.03 -38.74 27.87
N ALA A 18 26.04 -37.93 27.55
CA ALA A 18 26.07 -36.52 27.92
C ALA A 18 25.06 -35.67 27.12
N SER A 19 24.71 -36.07 25.90
CA SER A 19 23.80 -35.32 25.03
C SER A 19 22.32 -35.58 25.26
N VAL A 20 21.94 -36.59 26.05
CA VAL A 20 20.54 -36.90 26.40
C VAL A 20 19.73 -35.68 26.85
N PRO A 21 20.15 -34.90 27.88
CA PRO A 21 19.37 -33.73 28.32
C PRO A 21 19.20 -32.68 27.22
N PHE A 22 20.23 -32.47 26.40
CA PHE A 22 20.18 -31.55 25.27
C PHE A 22 19.17 -32.01 24.21
N PHE A 23 19.14 -33.30 23.88
CA PHE A 23 18.19 -33.85 22.91
C PHE A 23 16.74 -33.88 23.42
N GLU A 24 16.53 -33.99 24.74
CA GLU A 24 15.21 -33.81 25.36
C GLU A 24 14.69 -32.37 25.18
N MET A 25 15.54 -31.37 25.45
CA MET A 25 15.23 -29.96 25.19
C MET A 25 14.97 -29.70 23.70
N LEU A 26 15.82 -30.25 22.83
CA LEU A 26 15.66 -30.15 21.38
C LEU A 26 14.35 -30.81 20.89
N GLY A 27 13.99 -31.96 21.44
CA GLY A 27 12.73 -32.64 21.14
C GLY A 27 11.50 -31.86 21.61
N ALA A 28 11.58 -31.23 22.79
CA ALA A 28 10.52 -30.33 23.25
C ALA A 28 10.34 -29.12 22.32
N TRP A 29 11.43 -28.54 21.83
CA TRP A 29 11.41 -27.43 20.89
C TRP A 29 10.89 -27.85 19.50
N LEU A 30 11.44 -28.90 18.90
CA LEU A 30 11.12 -29.33 17.53
C LEU A 30 9.74 -29.96 17.36
N TYR A 31 9.22 -30.64 18.39
CA TYR A 31 7.95 -31.36 18.27
C TYR A 31 6.79 -30.69 18.98
N ARG A 32 7.05 -29.85 19.99
CA ARG A 32 6.02 -29.19 20.81
C ARG A 32 6.12 -27.67 20.84
N GLY A 33 7.21 -27.08 20.32
CA GLY A 33 7.43 -25.63 20.33
C GLY A 33 7.60 -25.04 21.73
N VAL A 34 8.08 -25.83 22.70
CA VAL A 34 8.29 -25.39 24.09
C VAL A 34 9.78 -25.25 24.34
N CYS A 35 10.21 -24.06 24.75
CA CYS A 35 11.56 -23.86 25.29
C CYS A 35 11.53 -24.27 26.76
N SER A 36 12.19 -25.38 27.09
CA SER A 36 12.29 -25.91 28.46
C SER A 36 13.74 -25.89 28.89
N ASP A 37 14.25 -24.69 29.17
CA ASP A 37 15.59 -24.47 29.73
C ASP A 37 15.45 -23.91 31.16
N PRO A 38 15.56 -24.76 32.20
CA PRO A 38 15.42 -24.34 33.60
C PRO A 38 16.49 -23.34 34.06
N TYR A 39 17.66 -23.33 33.43
CA TYR A 39 18.82 -22.52 33.82
C TYR A 39 18.97 -21.28 32.93
N GLY A 40 18.43 -21.32 31.71
CA GLY A 40 18.29 -20.19 30.79
C GLY A 40 19.51 -19.92 29.90
N ASP A 41 20.58 -20.69 30.06
CA ASP A 41 21.84 -20.55 29.34
C ASP A 41 22.38 -21.86 28.73
N GLU A 42 21.66 -22.97 28.86
CA GLU A 42 22.08 -24.31 28.39
C GLU A 42 21.59 -24.62 26.96
N PHE A 43 20.42 -24.10 26.57
CA PHE A 43 19.86 -24.38 25.25
C PHE A 43 20.28 -23.35 24.18
N MET A 44 20.35 -23.80 22.92
CA MET A 44 20.77 -22.94 21.80
C MET A 44 19.78 -21.81 21.49
N VAL A 45 18.52 -21.93 21.91
CA VAL A 45 17.47 -20.93 21.71
C VAL A 45 17.15 -20.26 23.03
N ARG A 46 17.30 -18.93 23.08
CA ARG A 46 16.90 -18.11 24.22
C ARG A 46 15.59 -17.40 23.93
N GLU A 47 14.62 -17.53 24.82
CA GLU A 47 13.38 -16.76 24.79
C GLU A 47 13.55 -15.47 25.59
N LEU A 48 13.28 -14.32 24.96
CA LEU A 48 13.28 -13.02 25.63
C LEU A 48 11.85 -12.67 26.11
N PRO A 49 11.58 -12.62 27.42
CA PRO A 49 10.23 -12.43 27.96
C PRO A 49 9.71 -10.98 27.88
N GLN A 50 10.53 -10.02 27.42
CA GLN A 50 10.25 -8.58 27.56
C GLN A 50 9.34 -7.95 26.48
N MET A 51 8.87 -8.70 25.48
CA MET A 51 8.04 -8.14 24.40
C MET A 51 6.60 -8.67 24.47
N SER A 52 5.65 -7.78 24.76
CA SER A 52 4.22 -8.12 24.86
C SER A 52 3.52 -8.05 23.50
N LYS A 53 2.38 -8.76 23.35
CA LYS A 53 1.58 -8.81 22.09
C LYS A 53 1.14 -7.43 21.59
N GLU A 54 1.09 -6.43 22.47
CA GLU A 54 0.59 -5.08 22.18
C GLU A 54 1.61 -4.25 21.38
N GLU A 55 2.92 -4.51 21.55
CA GLU A 55 4.01 -3.80 20.85
C GLU A 55 4.16 -4.20 19.37
N LEU A 56 3.55 -5.31 18.94
CA LEU A 56 3.48 -5.70 17.51
C LEU A 56 2.72 -4.69 16.66
N THR A 57 1.75 -3.98 17.24
CA THR A 57 0.97 -2.97 16.52
C THR A 57 1.77 -1.68 16.30
N THR A 58 2.81 -1.47 17.11
CA THR A 58 3.69 -0.30 17.04
C THR A 58 4.93 -0.54 16.19
N ASP A 59 5.45 -1.77 16.17
CA ASP A 59 6.74 -2.09 15.56
C ASP A 59 6.71 -2.20 14.02
N PHE A 60 7.47 -1.32 13.37
CA PHE A 60 7.60 -1.27 11.91
C PHE A 60 8.34 -2.47 11.30
N ASN A 61 9.16 -3.20 12.05
CA ASN A 61 10.22 -4.05 11.48
C ASN A 61 9.98 -5.57 11.51
N CYS A 62 8.77 -6.09 11.66
CA CYS A 62 8.56 -7.54 11.91
C CYS A 62 9.41 -8.07 13.10
N ALA A 63 9.88 -7.17 13.96
CA ALA A 63 10.98 -7.40 14.91
C ALA A 63 10.60 -8.41 15.99
N TYR A 64 9.31 -8.62 16.23
CA TYR A 64 8.80 -9.64 17.14
C TYR A 64 9.36 -11.05 16.84
N TRP A 65 9.39 -11.47 15.57
CA TRP A 65 9.91 -12.81 15.17
C TRP A 65 11.42 -12.94 15.26
N GLN A 66 12.13 -11.84 15.04
CA GLN A 66 13.59 -11.81 15.04
C GLN A 66 14.17 -11.61 16.43
N ARG A 67 13.44 -10.93 17.32
CA ARG A 67 13.93 -10.54 18.65
C ARG A 67 13.43 -11.43 19.77
N ARG A 68 12.27 -12.11 19.66
CA ARG A 68 11.75 -12.95 20.75
C ARG A 68 12.56 -14.23 20.98
N PHE A 69 13.00 -14.87 19.89
CA PHE A 69 13.84 -16.07 19.95
C PHE A 69 15.19 -15.78 19.32
N LEU A 70 16.24 -15.80 20.14
CA LEU A 70 17.61 -15.56 19.71
C LEU A 70 18.41 -16.86 19.73
N LEU A 71 19.27 -17.01 18.72
CA LEU A 71 20.22 -18.11 18.66
C LEU A 71 21.47 -17.76 19.47
N ALA A 72 21.72 -18.47 20.57
CA ALA A 72 22.94 -18.38 21.33
C ALA A 72 24.05 -19.17 20.62
N ARG A 73 24.78 -18.52 19.69
CA ARG A 73 25.80 -19.18 18.86
C ARG A 73 26.88 -19.91 19.66
N GLU A 74 27.19 -19.45 20.86
CA GLU A 74 28.16 -20.07 21.77
C GLU A 74 27.68 -21.43 22.31
N GLN A 75 26.37 -21.65 22.37
CA GLN A 75 25.74 -22.88 22.89
C GLN A 75 25.26 -23.81 21.77
N VAL A 76 25.62 -23.51 20.50
CA VAL A 76 25.30 -24.38 19.36
C VAL A 76 26.38 -25.45 19.27
N PRO A 77 26.04 -26.75 19.41
CA PRO A 77 27.01 -27.81 19.16
C PRO A 77 27.52 -27.75 17.72
N ALA A 78 28.83 -27.92 17.52
CA ALA A 78 29.46 -27.77 16.21
C ALA A 78 28.81 -28.64 15.10
N PHE A 79 28.28 -29.82 15.47
CA PHE A 79 27.60 -30.71 14.53
C PHE A 79 26.19 -30.23 14.12
N LEU A 80 25.58 -29.28 14.86
CA LEU A 80 24.28 -28.67 14.57
C LEU A 80 24.37 -27.26 13.99
N GLU A 81 25.56 -26.66 13.92
CA GLU A 81 25.77 -25.33 13.34
C GLU A 81 25.09 -25.13 11.96
N PRO A 82 25.17 -26.07 10.99
CA PRO A 82 24.49 -25.90 9.71
C PRO A 82 22.96 -25.99 9.80
N LEU A 83 22.41 -26.56 10.87
CA LEU A 83 20.98 -26.78 11.09
C LEU A 83 20.39 -25.84 12.16
N ALA A 84 21.20 -24.98 12.77
CA ALA A 84 20.78 -24.14 13.88
C ALA A 84 19.62 -23.20 13.50
N ASN A 85 19.66 -22.62 12.30
CA ASN A 85 18.58 -21.76 11.79
C ASN A 85 17.30 -22.56 11.51
N THR A 86 17.41 -23.75 10.91
CA THR A 86 16.24 -24.59 10.64
C THR A 86 15.57 -25.11 11.91
N ILE A 87 16.35 -25.40 12.97
CA ILE A 87 15.84 -25.75 14.30
C ILE A 87 15.11 -24.55 14.92
N LEU A 88 15.70 -23.36 14.84
CA LEU A 88 15.09 -22.13 15.34
C LEU A 88 13.74 -21.85 14.66
N ASP A 89 13.68 -21.92 13.33
CA ASP A 89 12.46 -21.64 12.57
C ASP A 89 11.36 -22.67 12.83
N CYS A 90 11.73 -23.95 12.99
CA CYS A 90 10.78 -25.01 13.31
C CYS A 90 10.03 -24.73 14.62
N GLY A 91 10.74 -24.42 15.70
CA GLY A 91 10.08 -24.12 16.97
C GLY A 91 9.36 -22.77 16.97
N LYS A 92 9.83 -21.77 16.22
CA LYS A 92 9.07 -20.52 15.98
C LYS A 92 7.71 -20.80 15.35
N TYR A 93 7.65 -21.67 14.34
CA TYR A 93 6.39 -22.06 13.70
C TYR A 93 5.44 -22.77 14.67
N LEU A 94 5.94 -23.71 15.47
CA LEU A 94 5.10 -24.40 16.46
C LEU A 94 4.64 -23.46 17.58
N HIS A 95 5.47 -22.48 17.93
CA HIS A 95 5.10 -21.46 18.89
C HIS A 95 3.93 -20.60 18.39
N ILE A 96 3.87 -20.26 17.08
CA ILE A 96 2.71 -19.57 16.48
C ILE A 96 1.42 -20.33 16.76
N VAL A 97 1.43 -21.61 16.43
CA VAL A 97 0.27 -22.49 16.60
C VAL A 97 -0.14 -22.57 18.06
N ARG A 98 0.85 -22.63 18.96
CA ARG A 98 0.64 -22.63 20.41
C ARG A 98 0.01 -21.35 20.93
N GLU A 99 0.45 -20.20 20.45
CA GLU A 99 -0.14 -18.91 20.82
C GLU A 99 -1.57 -18.72 20.31
N CYS A 100 -1.96 -19.44 19.26
CA CYS A 100 -3.33 -19.51 18.76
C CYS A 100 -4.22 -20.46 19.57
N GLY A 101 -3.72 -21.06 20.66
CA GLY A 101 -4.47 -21.93 21.56
C GLY A 101 -4.50 -23.40 21.15
N GLN A 102 -3.81 -23.78 20.08
CA GLN A 102 -3.66 -25.18 19.67
C GLN A 102 -2.42 -25.78 20.36
N SER A 103 -2.46 -27.05 20.76
CA SER A 103 -1.27 -27.73 21.33
C SER A 103 -0.70 -28.69 20.29
N PRO A 104 0.18 -28.23 19.38
CA PRO A 104 0.71 -29.09 18.34
C PRO A 104 1.63 -30.14 18.98
N SER A 105 1.39 -31.41 18.65
CA SER A 105 2.30 -32.49 18.96
C SER A 105 2.60 -33.22 17.66
N ASN A 106 3.83 -33.11 17.18
CA ASN A 106 4.24 -33.82 15.98
C ASN A 106 4.09 -35.34 16.20
N PRO A 107 3.36 -36.09 15.35
CA PRO A 107 3.22 -37.54 15.48
C PRO A 107 4.56 -38.29 15.35
N ALA A 108 5.60 -37.65 14.80
CA ALA A 108 6.96 -38.19 14.77
C ALA A 108 7.64 -38.23 16.16
N ALA A 109 7.17 -37.45 17.13
CA ALA A 109 7.75 -37.40 18.48
C ALA A 109 7.77 -38.78 19.17
N SER A 110 6.74 -39.60 18.93
CA SER A 110 6.67 -40.96 19.49
C SER A 110 7.39 -42.02 18.65
N ARG A 111 7.77 -41.69 17.41
CA ARG A 111 8.31 -42.65 16.43
C ARG A 111 9.82 -42.53 16.24
N THR A 112 10.37 -41.34 16.42
CA THR A 112 11.81 -41.05 16.27
C THR A 112 12.33 -40.25 17.46
N PRO A 113 12.75 -40.91 18.56
CA PRO A 113 13.45 -40.22 19.64
C PRO A 113 14.76 -39.64 19.08
N LEU A 114 15.01 -38.37 19.36
CA LEU A 114 16.25 -37.72 18.97
C LEU A 114 17.36 -38.24 19.88
N GLN A 115 18.36 -38.88 19.30
CA GLN A 115 19.53 -39.40 20.00
C GLN A 115 20.78 -39.04 19.21
N TYR A 116 21.90 -38.87 19.92
CA TYR A 116 23.19 -38.76 19.28
C TYR A 116 23.50 -40.04 18.52
N SER A 117 23.97 -39.87 17.29
CA SER A 117 24.44 -40.97 16.44
C SER A 117 25.61 -40.43 15.65
N ALA A 118 26.72 -41.18 15.60
CA ALA A 118 27.90 -40.84 14.80
C ALA A 118 27.53 -40.50 13.34
N ASP A 119 26.46 -41.16 12.84
CA ASP A 119 25.86 -40.87 11.54
C ASP A 119 24.78 -39.77 11.66
N HIS A 120 25.20 -38.51 11.50
CA HIS A 120 24.37 -37.31 11.64
C HIS A 120 23.25 -37.18 10.59
N ARG A 121 23.24 -38.05 9.56
CA ARG A 121 22.24 -38.04 8.48
C ARG A 121 20.82 -38.28 8.98
N LYS A 122 20.64 -39.21 9.92
CA LYS A 122 19.31 -39.53 10.50
C LYS A 122 18.76 -38.34 11.28
N LEU A 123 19.60 -37.68 12.08
CA LEU A 123 19.26 -36.48 12.83
C LEU A 123 18.86 -35.34 11.90
N ARG A 124 19.63 -35.12 10.84
CA ARG A 124 19.33 -34.11 9.83
C ARG A 124 17.97 -34.33 9.17
N LEU A 125 17.69 -35.55 8.71
CA LEU A 125 16.41 -35.90 8.08
C LEU A 125 15.23 -35.72 9.04
N ALA A 126 15.40 -36.08 10.32
CA ALA A 126 14.37 -35.87 11.33
C ALA A 126 14.06 -34.39 11.57
N ILE A 127 15.10 -33.54 11.64
CA ILE A 127 14.95 -32.09 11.80
C ILE A 127 14.27 -31.46 10.57
N GLU A 128 14.69 -31.85 9.37
CA GLU A 128 14.10 -31.36 8.12
C GLU A 128 12.62 -31.74 8.01
N ALA A 129 12.27 -32.99 8.34
CA ALA A 129 10.89 -33.47 8.36
C ALA A 129 10.04 -32.76 9.43
N ALA A 130 10.59 -32.53 10.63
CA ALA A 130 9.89 -31.81 11.70
C ALA A 130 9.59 -30.36 11.30
N ARG A 131 10.56 -29.70 10.65
CA ARG A 131 10.38 -28.34 10.12
C ARG A 131 9.34 -28.29 9.02
N GLU A 132 9.36 -29.24 8.07
CA GLU A 132 8.41 -29.28 6.97
C GLU A 132 6.98 -29.45 7.48
N TRP A 133 6.78 -30.35 8.44
CA TRP A 133 5.51 -30.54 9.15
C TRP A 133 5.06 -29.26 9.88
N ALA A 134 5.95 -28.62 10.65
CA ALA A 134 5.65 -27.38 11.37
C ALA A 134 5.24 -26.25 10.42
N SER A 135 5.94 -26.11 9.28
CA SER A 135 5.63 -25.10 8.28
C SER A 135 4.29 -25.34 7.58
N ALA A 136 3.95 -26.60 7.30
CA ALA A 136 2.67 -26.97 6.71
C ALA A 136 1.50 -26.69 7.68
N LEU A 137 1.70 -26.96 8.97
CA LEU A 137 0.69 -26.72 10.00
C LEU A 137 0.36 -25.22 10.14
N VAL A 138 1.38 -24.35 10.18
CA VAL A 138 1.15 -22.89 10.23
C VAL A 138 0.49 -22.39 8.94
N LEU A 139 0.89 -22.95 7.78
CA LEU A 139 0.29 -22.57 6.50
C LEU A 139 -1.21 -22.92 6.46
N GLU A 140 -1.58 -24.12 6.92
CA GLU A 140 -2.98 -24.55 7.03
C GLU A 140 -3.77 -23.66 7.99
N LEU A 141 -3.18 -23.30 9.13
CA LEU A 141 -3.77 -22.36 10.09
C LEU A 141 -4.03 -20.98 9.44
N MET A 142 -3.05 -20.44 8.70
CA MET A 142 -3.15 -19.10 8.10
C MET A 142 -4.09 -19.05 6.88
N ILE A 143 -3.98 -20.01 5.96
CA ILE A 143 -4.77 -20.04 4.73
C ILE A 143 -6.17 -20.61 4.97
N GLY A 144 -6.28 -21.68 5.76
CA GLY A 144 -7.52 -22.38 6.05
C GLY A 144 -8.34 -21.67 7.12
N GLU A 145 -7.92 -21.77 8.38
CA GLU A 145 -8.71 -21.29 9.52
C GLU A 145 -8.83 -19.76 9.55
N GLN A 146 -7.72 -19.05 9.37
CA GLN A 146 -7.67 -17.59 9.44
C GLN A 146 -8.03 -16.90 8.12
N ARG A 147 -8.28 -17.68 7.05
CA ARG A 147 -8.72 -17.22 5.73
C ARG A 147 -7.94 -16.02 5.21
N LEU A 148 -6.60 -16.07 5.27
CA LEU A 148 -5.73 -14.98 4.83
C LEU A 148 -6.09 -14.43 3.44
N MET A 149 -6.42 -15.32 2.49
CA MET A 149 -6.79 -14.93 1.13
C MET A 149 -8.04 -14.04 1.08
N ALA A 150 -9.01 -14.28 1.96
CA ALA A 150 -10.21 -13.46 2.03
C ALA A 150 -9.90 -12.08 2.61
N ARG A 151 -9.02 -11.98 3.61
CA ARG A 151 -8.57 -10.68 4.14
C ARG A 151 -7.73 -9.89 3.15
N LEU A 152 -6.86 -10.57 2.41
CA LEU A 152 -6.12 -9.95 1.31
C LEU A 152 -7.09 -9.40 0.26
N ALA A 153 -8.16 -10.14 -0.08
CA ALA A 153 -9.21 -9.63 -0.96
C ALA A 153 -9.89 -8.38 -0.38
N SER A 154 -10.24 -8.36 0.92
CA SER A 154 -10.73 -7.15 1.59
C SER A 154 -9.76 -5.97 1.47
N ILE A 155 -8.46 -6.21 1.68
CA ILE A 155 -7.44 -5.16 1.51
C ILE A 155 -7.42 -4.66 0.06
N LYS A 156 -7.47 -5.55 -0.94
CA LYS A 156 -7.58 -5.15 -2.35
C LYS A 156 -8.83 -4.29 -2.59
N HIS A 157 -9.99 -4.69 -2.07
CA HIS A 157 -11.25 -3.98 -2.26
C HIS A 157 -11.17 -2.51 -1.81
N TYR A 158 -10.54 -2.23 -0.66
CA TYR A 158 -10.48 -0.87 -0.10
C TYR A 158 -9.21 -0.10 -0.43
N PHE A 159 -8.01 -0.71 -0.30
CA PHE A 159 -6.74 -0.01 -0.53
C PHE A 159 -6.39 0.13 -2.00
N LEU A 160 -6.74 -0.87 -2.83
CA LEU A 160 -6.44 -0.86 -4.27
C LEU A 160 -7.62 -0.42 -5.12
N LEU A 161 -8.70 0.09 -4.50
CA LEU A 161 -9.86 0.67 -5.18
C LEU A 161 -10.57 -0.27 -6.17
N ASP A 162 -10.58 -1.57 -5.89
CA ASP A 162 -11.29 -2.55 -6.71
C ASP A 162 -12.83 -2.37 -6.62
N GLN A 163 -13.34 -1.89 -5.48
CA GLN A 163 -14.76 -1.58 -5.28
C GLN A 163 -15.03 -0.08 -5.43
N GLY A 164 -15.35 0.32 -6.67
CA GLY A 164 -15.64 1.71 -7.00
C GLY A 164 -16.96 2.24 -6.41
N ASP A 165 -17.94 1.38 -6.13
CA ASP A 165 -19.26 1.76 -5.60
C ASP A 165 -19.16 2.35 -4.19
N PHE A 166 -18.50 1.63 -3.27
CA PHE A 166 -18.17 2.08 -1.92
C PHE A 166 -17.43 3.41 -1.97
N PHE A 167 -16.45 3.51 -2.86
CA PHE A 167 -15.58 4.68 -2.95
C PHE A 167 -16.35 5.93 -3.37
N VAL A 168 -17.25 5.81 -4.34
CA VAL A 168 -18.14 6.90 -4.78
C VAL A 168 -19.03 7.36 -3.62
N HIS A 169 -19.72 6.43 -2.94
CA HIS A 169 -20.57 6.77 -1.80
C HIS A 169 -19.81 7.42 -0.64
N PHE A 170 -18.62 6.89 -0.33
CA PHE A 170 -17.76 7.45 0.71
C PHE A 170 -17.32 8.87 0.35
N LEU A 171 -16.78 9.07 -0.86
CA LEU A 171 -16.32 10.38 -1.29
C LEU A 171 -17.46 11.40 -1.35
N ASP A 172 -18.63 11.04 -1.89
CA ASP A 172 -19.79 11.95 -1.94
C ASP A 172 -20.22 12.39 -0.53
N SER A 173 -20.21 11.47 0.43
CA SER A 173 -20.61 11.79 1.80
C SER A 173 -19.52 12.53 2.58
N ALA A 174 -18.23 12.26 2.34
CA ALA A 174 -17.10 12.77 3.12
C ALA A 174 -16.45 14.02 2.53
N GLU A 175 -16.77 14.42 1.30
CA GLU A 175 -16.16 15.55 0.59
C GLU A 175 -16.16 16.84 1.42
N GLU A 176 -17.30 17.21 2.01
CA GLU A 176 -17.41 18.43 2.83
C GLU A 176 -16.50 18.44 4.07
N GLU A 177 -16.22 17.27 4.64
CA GLU A 177 -15.30 17.13 5.78
C GLU A 177 -13.84 17.08 5.31
N LEU A 178 -13.55 16.44 4.17
CA LEU A 178 -12.19 16.27 3.65
C LEU A 178 -11.60 17.54 3.02
N VAL A 179 -12.43 18.48 2.58
CA VAL A 179 -11.99 19.80 2.09
C VAL A 179 -11.46 20.68 3.23
N LYS A 180 -11.89 20.45 4.47
CA LYS A 180 -11.44 21.21 5.65
C LYS A 180 -9.96 20.93 5.94
N PRO A 181 -9.22 21.86 6.57
CA PRO A 181 -7.87 21.58 7.05
C PRO A 181 -7.91 20.53 8.16
N VAL A 182 -6.86 19.71 8.28
CA VAL A 182 -6.77 18.57 9.24
C VAL A 182 -7.15 18.95 10.68
N SER A 183 -6.83 20.18 11.12
CA SER A 183 -7.14 20.68 12.47
C SER A 183 -8.64 20.82 12.76
N GLN A 184 -9.48 20.97 11.72
CA GLN A 184 -10.92 21.18 11.84
C GLN A 184 -11.74 19.91 11.60
N ILE A 185 -11.09 18.80 11.26
CA ILE A 185 -11.77 17.55 10.90
C ILE A 185 -12.05 16.72 12.15
N SER A 186 -13.31 16.32 12.32
CA SER A 186 -13.67 15.38 13.38
C SER A 186 -13.44 13.94 12.92
N ARG A 187 -12.48 13.25 13.54
CA ARG A 187 -12.18 11.83 13.29
C ARG A 187 -13.41 10.94 13.50
N GLY A 188 -14.21 11.21 14.54
CA GLY A 188 -15.45 10.47 14.80
C GLY A 188 -16.46 10.59 13.67
N ARG A 189 -16.63 11.80 13.10
CA ARG A 189 -17.54 12.01 11.96
C ARG A 189 -17.07 11.28 10.71
N LEU A 190 -15.77 11.31 10.42
CA LEU A 190 -15.20 10.55 9.30
C LEU A 190 -15.41 9.04 9.48
N HIS A 191 -15.20 8.52 10.68
CA HIS A 191 -15.44 7.11 10.97
C HIS A 191 -16.92 6.73 10.79
N SER A 192 -17.85 7.56 11.27
CA SER A 192 -19.29 7.32 11.06
C SER A 192 -19.67 7.37 9.59
N LYS A 193 -19.11 8.29 8.79
CA LYS A 193 -19.34 8.35 7.34
C LYS A 193 -18.79 7.11 6.64
N LEU A 194 -17.58 6.67 7.00
CA LEU A 194 -16.98 5.44 6.50
C LEU A 194 -17.89 4.23 6.79
N GLU A 195 -18.35 4.09 8.02
CA GLU A 195 -19.20 2.97 8.43
C GLU A 195 -20.53 2.95 7.68
N LEU A 196 -21.15 4.12 7.47
CA LEU A 196 -22.37 4.24 6.66
C LEU A 196 -22.13 3.81 5.21
N SER A 197 -21.04 4.27 4.59
CA SER A 197 -20.69 3.88 3.21
C SER A 197 -20.37 2.39 3.08
N LEU A 198 -19.70 1.79 4.09
CA LEU A 198 -19.43 0.34 4.12
C LEU A 198 -20.70 -0.50 4.26
N ARG A 199 -21.77 0.04 4.87
CA ARG A 199 -23.08 -0.63 4.94
C ARG A 199 -23.86 -0.54 3.63
N GLN A 200 -23.60 0.50 2.82
CA GLN A 200 -24.26 0.74 1.54
C GLN A 200 -23.57 0.04 0.35
N ALA A 201 -22.32 -0.37 0.51
CA ALA A 201 -21.56 -1.09 -0.51
C ALA A 201 -22.26 -2.40 -0.93
N ALA A 202 -22.23 -2.71 -2.22
CA ALA A 202 -22.92 -3.88 -2.79
C ALA A 202 -22.29 -5.22 -2.36
N ILE A 203 -20.99 -5.22 -2.05
CA ILE A 203 -20.28 -6.43 -1.62
C ILE A 203 -20.35 -6.59 -0.11
N SER A 204 -20.92 -7.72 0.31
CA SER A 204 -20.88 -8.16 1.71
C SER A 204 -19.52 -8.76 2.04
N ASP A 205 -18.55 -7.92 2.38
CA ASP A 205 -17.26 -8.36 2.94
C ASP A 205 -17.38 -8.70 4.44
N PRO A 206 -17.08 -9.95 4.86
CA PRO A 206 -17.10 -10.34 6.27
C PRO A 206 -16.11 -9.58 7.16
N TYR A 207 -15.03 -9.02 6.58
CA TYR A 207 -13.94 -8.39 7.34
C TYR A 207 -13.95 -6.87 7.29
N LYS A 208 -15.01 -6.25 6.77
CA LYS A 208 -15.12 -4.78 6.64
C LYS A 208 -14.92 -4.01 7.96
N GLU A 209 -15.23 -4.61 9.11
CA GLU A 209 -15.08 -3.99 10.45
C GLU A 209 -13.62 -3.78 10.86
N SER A 210 -12.68 -4.45 10.20
CA SER A 210 -11.25 -4.24 10.44
C SER A 210 -10.69 -3.00 9.75
N LEU A 211 -11.46 -2.37 8.86
CA LEU A 211 -11.11 -1.11 8.22
C LEU A 211 -11.38 0.06 9.16
N SER A 212 -10.40 0.96 9.27
CA SER A 212 -10.53 2.22 10.00
C SER A 212 -9.96 3.37 9.18
N CYS A 213 -10.31 4.60 9.53
CA CYS A 213 -9.78 5.80 8.89
C CYS A 213 -8.84 6.55 9.83
N ASP A 214 -7.72 6.98 9.28
CA ASP A 214 -6.73 7.81 9.97
C ASP A 214 -6.38 9.06 9.16
N LEU A 215 -5.84 10.06 9.87
CA LEU A 215 -5.36 11.32 9.29
C LEU A 215 -3.88 11.47 9.62
N LEU A 216 -3.03 11.37 8.59
CA LEU A 216 -1.60 11.55 8.73
C LEU A 216 -1.24 13.05 8.70
N PRO A 217 -0.29 13.51 9.54
CA PRO A 217 0.09 14.92 9.63
C PRO A 217 0.97 15.40 8.46
N TYR A 218 1.05 14.65 7.37
CA TYR A 218 1.90 14.94 6.22
C TYR A 218 1.23 14.47 4.93
N ASN A 219 1.58 15.09 3.80
CA ASN A 219 1.16 14.66 2.46
C ASN A 219 1.99 13.47 1.95
N LEU A 220 1.57 12.86 0.83
CA LEU A 220 2.23 11.67 0.27
C LEU A 220 3.71 11.90 -0.06
N THR A 221 4.05 13.04 -0.66
CA THR A 221 5.44 13.37 -1.02
C THR A 221 6.32 13.47 0.22
N ASN A 222 5.84 14.10 1.29
CA ASN A 222 6.56 14.22 2.56
C ASN A 222 6.61 12.87 3.29
N GLN A 223 5.59 12.02 3.19
CA GLN A 223 5.63 10.66 3.70
C GLN A 223 6.76 9.86 3.04
N LEU A 224 6.83 9.88 1.70
CA LEU A 224 7.84 9.14 0.95
C LEU A 224 9.23 9.71 1.18
N LEU A 225 9.39 11.04 1.21
CA LEU A 225 10.65 11.67 1.57
C LEU A 225 11.09 11.30 2.98
N ARG A 226 10.17 11.22 3.95
CA ARG A 226 10.48 10.75 5.30
C ARG A 226 10.87 9.28 5.32
N ILE A 227 10.23 8.41 4.57
CA ILE A 227 10.60 6.99 4.52
C ILE A 227 11.98 6.81 3.87
N ILE A 228 12.27 7.56 2.79
CA ILE A 228 13.58 7.55 2.13
C ILE A 228 14.67 8.19 3.01
N ASN A 229 14.33 9.27 3.72
CA ASN A 229 15.26 10.02 4.57
C ASN A 229 15.30 9.53 6.02
N ALA A 230 14.43 8.61 6.46
CA ALA A 230 14.48 7.98 7.78
C ALA A 230 15.79 7.20 7.98
N ALA A 231 16.46 6.82 6.89
CA ALA A 231 17.83 6.32 6.90
C ALA A 231 18.90 7.41 7.16
N ARG A 232 18.52 8.70 7.22
CA ARG A 232 19.42 9.89 7.23
C ARG A 232 19.05 11.00 8.24
N ALA A 233 18.33 10.68 9.32
CA ALA A 233 18.17 11.47 10.56
C ALA A 233 16.98 12.45 10.70
N THR A 234 16.88 12.97 11.93
CA THR A 234 15.85 13.73 12.68
C THR A 234 15.05 14.81 11.93
N ALA A 235 13.75 14.89 12.25
CA ALA A 235 12.79 15.86 11.75
C ALA A 235 13.20 17.33 12.03
N THR A 236 13.05 18.20 11.03
CA THR A 236 13.31 19.65 11.18
C THR A 236 12.03 20.41 11.58
N PRO A 237 12.15 21.54 12.32
CA PRO A 237 11.00 22.32 12.81
C PRO A 237 10.09 22.90 11.71
N HIS A 238 10.60 23.06 10.48
CA HIS A 238 9.85 23.62 9.35
C HIS A 238 8.75 22.66 8.84
N GLU A 239 8.83 21.36 9.13
CA GLU A 239 7.84 20.36 8.71
C GLU A 239 6.55 20.41 9.54
N GLN A 240 6.60 20.93 10.78
CA GLN A 240 5.43 21.00 11.67
C GLN A 240 4.43 22.11 11.25
N GLN A 241 4.91 23.23 10.69
CA GLN A 241 4.04 24.32 10.23
C GLN A 241 3.30 24.01 8.91
N GLN A 242 3.82 23.11 8.07
CA GLN A 242 3.12 22.66 6.85
C GLN A 242 2.04 21.60 7.16
N ALA A 243 2.18 20.85 8.25
CA ALA A 243 1.20 19.85 8.68
C ALA A 243 -0.18 20.47 8.98
N GLU A 244 -0.21 21.67 9.58
CA GLU A 244 -1.46 22.33 10.01
C GLU A 244 -2.32 22.87 8.86
N ARG A 245 -1.73 23.10 7.69
CA ARG A 245 -2.42 23.66 6.51
C ARG A 245 -2.76 22.62 5.44
N THR A 246 -2.39 21.36 5.66
CA THR A 246 -2.65 20.30 4.69
C THR A 246 -4.16 20.04 4.64
N PRO A 247 -4.78 20.00 3.44
CA PRO A 247 -6.20 19.65 3.32
C PRO A 247 -6.44 18.22 3.81
N GLY A 248 -7.60 17.95 4.39
CA GLY A 248 -7.99 16.63 4.88
C GLY A 248 -7.81 15.52 3.85
N LEU A 249 -8.12 15.82 2.60
CA LEU A 249 -7.94 14.92 1.47
C LEU A 249 -6.49 14.39 1.33
N ASP A 250 -5.50 15.27 1.43
CA ASP A 250 -4.10 14.88 1.31
C ASP A 250 -3.60 14.17 2.56
N ALA A 251 -4.28 14.33 3.69
CA ALA A 251 -3.96 13.69 4.97
C ALA A 251 -4.63 12.33 5.15
N PHE A 252 -5.74 12.06 4.46
CA PHE A 252 -6.58 10.88 4.62
C PHE A 252 -5.86 9.57 4.29
N THR A 253 -6.07 8.55 5.12
CA THR A 253 -5.63 7.17 4.89
C THR A 253 -6.60 6.17 5.48
N PHE A 254 -6.67 4.99 4.86
CA PHE A 254 -7.19 3.81 5.54
C PHE A 254 -6.13 3.14 6.40
N ASP A 255 -6.57 2.61 7.53
CA ASP A 255 -5.81 1.68 8.36
C ASP A 255 -6.57 0.36 8.49
N TYR A 256 -5.84 -0.74 8.67
CA TYR A 256 -6.41 -2.08 8.67
C TYR A 256 -5.94 -2.86 9.90
N LYS A 257 -6.87 -3.11 10.83
CA LYS A 257 -6.59 -3.80 12.09
C LYS A 257 -6.51 -5.30 11.88
N VAL A 258 -5.28 -5.82 11.92
CA VAL A 258 -5.02 -7.26 11.75
C VAL A 258 -4.86 -7.93 13.11
N GLN A 259 -5.63 -9.01 13.31
CA GLN A 259 -5.49 -9.86 14.49
C GLN A 259 -4.34 -10.87 14.31
N TRP A 260 -3.75 -11.27 15.43
CA TRP A 260 -2.83 -12.41 15.49
C TRP A 260 -3.59 -13.70 15.06
N PRO A 261 -3.11 -14.55 14.12
CA PRO A 261 -1.74 -14.66 13.62
C PRO A 261 -1.38 -13.96 12.30
N LEU A 262 -2.29 -13.18 11.73
CA LEU A 262 -2.07 -12.65 10.37
C LEU A 262 -1.17 -11.42 10.33
N SER A 263 -0.92 -10.79 11.48
CA SER A 263 -0.06 -9.61 11.60
C SER A 263 1.41 -9.85 11.22
N LEU A 264 1.83 -11.10 10.97
CA LEU A 264 3.20 -11.38 10.50
C LEU A 264 3.33 -11.16 9.02
N VAL A 265 2.32 -11.63 8.29
CA VAL A 265 2.23 -11.44 6.85
C VAL A 265 1.84 -9.99 6.60
N LEU A 266 0.75 -9.54 7.24
CA LEU A 266 0.25 -8.18 7.19
C LEU A 266 0.88 -7.33 8.29
N SER A 267 2.20 -7.20 8.22
CA SER A 267 2.97 -6.35 9.13
C SER A 267 2.61 -4.86 8.96
N LYS A 268 2.96 -4.04 9.95
CA LYS A 268 2.84 -2.58 9.85
C LYS A 268 3.57 -2.00 8.64
N ASN A 269 4.72 -2.58 8.27
CA ASN A 269 5.43 -2.22 7.04
C ASN A 269 4.56 -2.49 5.80
N ALA A 270 3.98 -3.68 5.70
CA ALA A 270 3.10 -4.03 4.59
C ALA A 270 1.86 -3.12 4.51
N ILE A 271 1.21 -2.83 5.65
CA ILE A 271 0.07 -1.91 5.71
C ILE A 271 0.50 -0.49 5.27
N THR A 272 1.68 -0.02 5.71
CA THR A 272 2.22 1.29 5.28
C THR A 272 2.44 1.33 3.76
N LYS A 273 2.93 0.24 3.15
CA LYS A 273 3.08 0.13 1.69
C LYS A 273 1.72 0.18 0.98
N TYR A 274 0.69 -0.50 1.50
CA TYR A 274 -0.67 -0.38 1.00
C TYR A 274 -1.24 1.04 1.17
N GLN A 275 -1.00 1.71 2.30
CA GLN A 275 -1.41 3.09 2.52
C GLN A 275 -0.79 4.04 1.49
N LEU A 276 0.47 3.85 1.13
CA LEU A 276 1.14 4.64 0.09
C LEU A 276 0.47 4.46 -1.27
N LEU A 277 0.20 3.21 -1.67
CA LEU A 277 -0.53 2.91 -2.91
C LEU A 277 -1.92 3.54 -2.88
N PHE A 278 -2.66 3.33 -1.80
CA PHE A 278 -4.00 3.90 -1.63
C PHE A 278 -3.99 5.42 -1.75
N ARG A 279 -3.13 6.14 -1.00
CA ARG A 279 -3.05 7.61 -1.03
C ARG A 279 -2.75 8.12 -2.44
N HIS A 280 -1.89 7.42 -3.17
CA HIS A 280 -1.56 7.79 -4.54
C HIS A 280 -2.77 7.66 -5.48
N LEU A 281 -3.42 6.49 -5.48
CA LEU A 281 -4.61 6.24 -6.28
C LEU A 281 -5.77 7.17 -5.89
N PHE A 282 -5.95 7.38 -4.58
CA PHE A 282 -6.96 8.26 -3.99
C PHE A 282 -6.82 9.69 -4.50
N HIS A 283 -5.60 10.22 -4.51
CA HIS A 283 -5.34 11.57 -5.00
C HIS A 283 -5.64 11.68 -6.50
N CYS A 284 -5.19 10.72 -7.33
CA CYS A 284 -5.52 10.70 -8.76
C CYS A 284 -7.04 10.71 -9.01
N LYS A 285 -7.77 9.82 -8.32
CA LYS A 285 -9.23 9.71 -8.45
C LYS A 285 -9.97 10.96 -7.97
N HIS A 286 -9.47 11.60 -6.92
CA HIS A 286 -10.02 12.87 -6.49
C HIS A 286 -9.87 13.96 -7.56
N VAL A 287 -8.68 14.08 -8.17
CA VAL A 287 -8.44 15.06 -9.24
C VAL A 287 -9.29 14.76 -10.48
N GLU A 288 -9.45 13.49 -10.87
CA GLU A 288 -10.37 13.07 -11.94
C GLU A 288 -11.81 13.55 -11.66
N ARG A 289 -12.29 13.33 -10.43
CA ARG A 289 -13.64 13.75 -9.99
C ARG A 289 -13.78 15.28 -10.01
N GLN A 290 -12.78 16.04 -9.57
CA GLN A 290 -12.82 17.50 -9.63
C GLN A 290 -12.90 18.05 -11.06
N LEU A 291 -12.13 17.47 -12.00
CA LEU A 291 -12.20 17.85 -13.41
C LEU A 291 -13.55 17.50 -14.05
N SER A 292 -14.13 16.38 -13.63
CA SER A 292 -15.47 15.95 -14.07
C SER A 292 -16.57 16.85 -13.50
N SER A 293 -16.47 17.26 -12.24
CA SER A 293 -17.36 18.27 -11.63
C SER A 293 -17.24 19.62 -12.35
N SER A 294 -16.02 20.02 -12.71
CA SER A 294 -15.80 21.26 -13.48
C SER A 294 -16.48 21.21 -14.85
N TRP A 295 -16.57 20.04 -15.49
CA TRP A 295 -17.32 19.86 -16.73
C TRP A 295 -18.83 20.06 -16.52
N LEU A 296 -19.41 19.55 -15.43
CA LEU A 296 -20.82 19.77 -15.10
C LEU A 296 -21.12 21.26 -14.94
N SER A 297 -20.27 22.00 -14.22
CA SER A 297 -20.43 23.46 -14.09
C SER A 297 -20.31 24.19 -15.42
N GLN A 298 -19.41 23.75 -16.32
CA GLN A 298 -19.31 24.33 -17.65
C GLN A 298 -20.54 24.03 -18.52
N GLN A 299 -21.19 22.88 -18.33
CA GLN A 299 -22.38 22.47 -19.06
C GLN A 299 -23.56 23.42 -18.82
N GLU A 300 -23.70 23.94 -17.60
CA GLU A 300 -24.72 24.96 -17.24
C GLU A 300 -24.55 26.23 -18.09
N GLY A 301 -23.31 26.55 -18.48
CA GLY A 301 -22.98 27.67 -19.35
C GLY A 301 -23.21 27.45 -20.85
N LYS A 302 -23.76 26.29 -21.29
CA LYS A 302 -23.95 25.97 -22.72
C LYS A 302 -24.83 26.94 -23.50
N ALA A 303 -25.62 27.77 -22.83
CA ALA A 303 -26.40 28.84 -23.47
C ALA A 303 -25.50 29.94 -24.07
N LEU A 304 -24.24 30.02 -23.64
CA LEU A 304 -23.24 30.98 -24.07
C LEU A 304 -22.47 30.47 -25.32
N PRO A 305 -22.02 31.37 -26.21
CA PRO A 305 -21.18 31.04 -27.35
C PRO A 305 -19.93 30.25 -26.93
N SER A 306 -19.67 29.16 -27.67
CA SER A 306 -18.55 28.23 -27.45
C SER A 306 -17.17 28.91 -27.43
N ALA A 307 -17.00 30.03 -28.15
CA ALA A 307 -15.72 30.71 -28.31
C ALA A 307 -15.07 31.15 -26.99
N VAL A 308 -15.87 31.57 -26.00
CA VAL A 308 -15.35 32.10 -24.73
C VAL A 308 -14.74 31.00 -23.85
N PHE A 309 -15.24 29.76 -23.97
CA PHE A 309 -14.83 28.62 -23.15
C PHE A 309 -14.06 27.54 -23.93
N SER A 310 -13.91 27.69 -25.26
CA SER A 310 -13.26 26.71 -26.14
C SER A 310 -11.88 26.26 -25.64
N SER A 311 -11.02 27.22 -25.26
CA SER A 311 -9.69 26.91 -24.71
C SER A 311 -9.74 26.18 -23.37
N SER A 312 -10.75 26.47 -22.54
CA SER A 312 -10.96 25.79 -21.26
C SER A 312 -11.46 24.35 -21.46
N TYR A 313 -12.38 24.13 -22.40
CA TYR A 313 -12.82 22.78 -22.79
C TYR A 313 -11.68 21.93 -23.32
N GLY A 314 -10.86 22.50 -24.22
CA GLY A 314 -9.70 21.82 -24.78
C GLY A 314 -8.69 21.46 -23.70
N LEU A 315 -8.36 22.38 -22.80
CA LEU A 315 -7.42 22.09 -21.72
C LEU A 315 -7.94 21.01 -20.76
N ARG A 316 -9.20 21.11 -20.32
CA ARG A 316 -9.84 20.10 -19.45
C ARG A 316 -9.79 18.71 -20.08
N GLN A 317 -10.10 18.60 -21.37
CA GLN A 317 -10.09 17.32 -22.07
C GLN A 317 -8.69 16.70 -22.11
N ARG A 318 -7.64 17.51 -22.33
CA ARG A 318 -6.25 17.04 -22.28
C ARG A 318 -5.86 16.54 -20.88
N MET A 319 -6.18 17.31 -19.84
CA MET A 319 -5.92 16.93 -18.45
C MET A 319 -6.66 15.65 -18.04
N LEU A 320 -7.93 15.53 -18.41
CA LEU A 320 -8.76 14.36 -18.13
C LEU A 320 -8.24 13.12 -18.86
N HIS A 321 -7.92 13.25 -20.15
CA HIS A 321 -7.34 12.15 -20.92
C HIS A 321 -6.01 11.68 -20.32
N PHE A 322 -5.14 12.60 -19.92
CA PHE A 322 -3.89 12.26 -19.24
C PHE A 322 -4.15 11.45 -17.95
N LEU A 323 -5.04 11.94 -17.08
CA LEU A 323 -5.37 11.28 -15.81
C LEU A 323 -5.97 9.90 -15.99
N GLN A 324 -6.94 9.76 -16.89
CA GLN A 324 -7.59 8.49 -17.17
C GLN A 324 -6.61 7.44 -17.68
N ASN A 325 -5.61 7.84 -18.48
CA ASN A 325 -4.57 6.91 -18.93
C ASN A 325 -3.61 6.52 -17.80
N ILE A 326 -3.22 7.46 -16.93
CA ILE A 326 -2.38 7.17 -15.76
C ILE A 326 -3.10 6.21 -14.80
N GLU A 327 -4.38 6.46 -14.53
CA GLU A 327 -5.19 5.59 -13.67
C GLU A 327 -5.40 4.21 -14.29
N TYR A 328 -5.67 4.15 -15.60
CA TYR A 328 -5.78 2.88 -16.30
C TYR A 328 -4.48 2.08 -16.16
N TYR A 329 -3.33 2.72 -16.40
CA TYR A 329 -2.03 2.08 -16.26
C TYR A 329 -1.84 1.49 -14.86
N MET A 330 -2.07 2.30 -13.82
CA MET A 330 -1.90 1.85 -12.45
C MET A 330 -2.84 0.68 -12.11
N MET A 331 -4.12 0.75 -12.50
CA MET A 331 -5.10 -0.27 -12.16
C MET A 331 -4.93 -1.57 -12.96
N PHE A 332 -4.86 -1.47 -14.30
CA PHE A 332 -4.96 -2.63 -15.19
C PHE A 332 -3.62 -3.19 -15.66
N GLU A 333 -2.57 -2.37 -15.76
CA GLU A 333 -1.25 -2.83 -16.22
C GLU A 333 -0.33 -3.17 -15.05
N VAL A 334 -0.47 -2.45 -13.93
CA VAL A 334 0.36 -2.68 -12.73
C VAL A 334 -0.37 -3.52 -11.68
N LEU A 335 -1.49 -3.05 -11.14
CA LEU A 335 -2.08 -3.68 -9.95
C LEU A 335 -2.73 -5.04 -10.25
N GLU A 336 -3.60 -5.13 -11.27
CA GLU A 336 -4.34 -6.37 -11.54
C GLU A 336 -3.44 -7.55 -11.98
N PRO A 337 -2.44 -7.38 -12.87
CA PRO A 337 -1.57 -8.49 -13.28
C PRO A 337 -0.70 -8.99 -12.12
N ASN A 338 -0.14 -8.06 -11.34
CA ASN A 338 0.67 -8.40 -10.17
C ASN A 338 -0.18 -9.07 -9.07
N TRP A 339 -1.44 -8.66 -8.90
CA TRP A 339 -2.37 -9.31 -7.98
C TRP A 339 -2.68 -10.75 -8.40
N HIS A 340 -2.92 -10.97 -9.69
CA HIS A 340 -3.15 -12.31 -10.23
C HIS A 340 -1.93 -13.21 -10.00
N MET A 341 -0.73 -12.69 -10.28
CA MET A 341 0.53 -13.40 -10.02
C MET A 341 0.72 -13.72 -8.53
N LEU A 342 0.41 -12.77 -7.63
CA LEU A 342 0.45 -13.01 -6.19
C LEU A 342 -0.49 -14.15 -5.81
N LYS A 343 -1.75 -14.12 -6.27
CA LYS A 343 -2.73 -15.16 -5.95
C LYS A 343 -2.24 -16.56 -6.35
N LEU A 344 -1.63 -16.69 -7.54
CA LEU A 344 -1.05 -17.95 -8.00
C LEU A 344 0.13 -18.39 -7.14
N ARG A 345 1.05 -17.46 -6.80
CA ARG A 345 2.21 -17.76 -5.96
C ARG A 345 1.82 -18.15 -4.53
N LEU A 346 0.84 -17.47 -3.94
CA LEU A 346 0.35 -17.80 -2.59
C LEU A 346 -0.33 -19.19 -2.54
N GLN A 347 -1.01 -19.60 -3.62
CA GLN A 347 -1.59 -20.94 -3.72
C GLN A 347 -0.54 -22.04 -3.90
N ALA A 348 0.60 -21.72 -4.53
CA ALA A 348 1.71 -22.65 -4.74
C ALA A 348 2.71 -22.71 -3.58
N ALA A 349 2.64 -21.75 -2.65
CA ALA A 349 3.56 -21.65 -1.51
C ALA A 349 3.44 -22.86 -0.59
N ARG A 350 4.59 -23.40 -0.17
CA ARG A 350 4.65 -24.54 0.76
C ARG A 350 5.12 -24.14 2.16
N ARG A 351 5.68 -22.93 2.28
CA ARG A 351 6.24 -22.40 3.52
C ARG A 351 5.69 -21.02 3.84
N VAL A 352 5.66 -20.69 5.12
CA VAL A 352 5.24 -19.38 5.62
C VAL A 352 6.21 -18.28 5.17
N ASP A 353 7.51 -18.56 5.11
CA ASP A 353 8.49 -17.56 4.64
C ASP A 353 8.28 -17.21 3.16
N GLU A 354 7.92 -18.20 2.33
CA GLU A 354 7.59 -17.99 0.92
C GLU A 354 6.35 -17.10 0.79
N LEU A 355 5.34 -17.34 1.62
CA LEU A 355 4.13 -16.52 1.69
C LEU A 355 4.45 -15.05 2.01
N ILE A 356 5.29 -14.80 3.03
CA ILE A 356 5.73 -13.45 3.42
C ILE A 356 6.56 -12.81 2.30
N SER A 357 7.52 -13.54 1.74
CA SER A 357 8.38 -13.06 0.65
C SER A 357 7.56 -12.68 -0.57
N HIS A 358 6.67 -13.56 -1.05
CA HIS A 358 5.84 -13.30 -2.22
C HIS A 358 4.92 -12.10 -2.03
N HIS A 359 4.39 -11.88 -0.83
CA HIS A 359 3.59 -10.71 -0.49
C HIS A 359 4.42 -9.41 -0.47
N GLN A 360 5.62 -9.45 0.10
CA GLN A 360 6.54 -8.32 0.09
C GLN A 360 7.00 -7.96 -1.32
N ASP A 361 7.35 -8.96 -2.13
CA ASP A 361 7.73 -8.80 -3.53
C ASP A 361 6.61 -8.14 -4.33
N PHE A 362 5.37 -8.60 -4.16
CA PHE A 362 4.20 -7.98 -4.80
C PHE A 362 4.10 -6.49 -4.47
N LEU A 363 4.15 -6.14 -3.18
CA LEU A 363 4.07 -4.75 -2.74
C LEU A 363 5.23 -3.91 -3.28
N ASP A 364 6.44 -4.46 -3.30
CA ASP A 364 7.62 -3.75 -3.78
C ASP A 364 7.66 -3.57 -5.29
N VAL A 365 7.07 -4.49 -6.05
CA VAL A 365 6.84 -4.34 -7.49
C VAL A 365 5.77 -3.27 -7.73
N CYS A 366 4.61 -3.35 -7.08
CA CYS A 366 3.55 -2.36 -7.26
C CYS A 366 3.99 -0.94 -6.90
N LEU A 367 4.72 -0.73 -5.80
CA LEU A 367 5.27 0.59 -5.45
C LEU A 367 6.27 1.11 -6.48
N LYS A 368 7.04 0.22 -7.11
CA LYS A 368 8.01 0.59 -8.15
C LYS A 368 7.29 1.03 -9.42
N GLU A 369 6.41 0.17 -9.92
CA GLU A 369 5.72 0.35 -11.20
C GLU A 369 4.67 1.47 -11.12
N CYS A 370 4.07 1.75 -9.96
CA CYS A 370 3.24 2.94 -9.74
C CYS A 370 4.06 4.25 -9.59
N MET A 371 5.36 4.26 -9.93
CA MET A 371 6.22 5.46 -9.92
C MET A 371 6.45 6.08 -8.52
N LEU A 372 6.15 5.36 -7.44
CA LEU A 372 6.28 5.87 -6.06
C LEU A 372 7.71 5.76 -5.50
N ARG A 373 8.52 4.87 -6.07
CA ARG A 373 9.93 4.70 -5.66
C ARG A 373 10.86 5.75 -6.28
N ASP A 374 10.47 6.34 -7.41
CA ASP A 374 11.25 7.37 -8.08
C ASP A 374 10.79 8.77 -7.66
N ALA A 375 11.66 9.48 -6.92
CA ALA A 375 11.35 10.82 -6.42
C ALA A 375 11.20 11.88 -7.53
N VAL A 376 11.78 11.69 -8.71
CA VAL A 376 11.67 12.63 -9.84
C VAL A 376 10.32 12.46 -10.50
N LEU A 377 9.95 11.23 -10.88
CA LEU A 377 8.65 10.94 -11.50
C LEU A 377 7.50 11.32 -10.58
N LEU A 378 7.59 10.98 -9.29
CA LEU A 378 6.60 11.35 -8.29
C LEU A 378 6.40 12.87 -8.20
N LYS A 379 7.50 13.65 -8.18
CA LYS A 379 7.42 15.12 -8.13
C LYS A 379 6.80 15.71 -9.38
N LEU A 380 7.11 15.17 -10.56
CA LEU A 380 6.52 15.61 -11.83
C LEU A 380 5.02 15.30 -11.86
N LEU A 381 4.63 14.09 -11.47
CA LEU A 381 3.23 13.68 -11.40
C LEU A 381 2.46 14.53 -10.38
N ALA A 382 3.00 14.74 -9.17
CA ALA A 382 2.39 15.60 -8.15
C ALA A 382 2.19 17.05 -8.64
N LYS A 383 3.16 17.61 -9.38
CA LYS A 383 3.03 18.94 -10.00
C LYS A 383 1.90 18.96 -11.04
N LEU A 384 1.83 17.96 -11.91
CA LEU A 384 0.76 17.85 -12.91
C LEU A 384 -0.62 17.77 -12.27
N LEU A 385 -0.77 16.93 -11.24
CA LEU A 385 -2.01 16.80 -10.46
C LEU A 385 -2.38 18.13 -9.79
N THR A 386 -1.41 18.84 -9.21
CA THR A 386 -1.61 20.17 -8.62
C THR A 386 -2.09 21.18 -9.67
N ILE A 387 -1.53 21.16 -10.89
CA ILE A 387 -1.97 22.04 -11.99
C ILE A 387 -3.42 21.73 -12.38
N CYS A 388 -3.82 20.45 -12.43
CA CYS A 388 -5.19 20.03 -12.70
C CYS A 388 -6.17 20.54 -11.62
N VAL A 389 -5.81 20.43 -10.33
CA VAL A 389 -6.62 20.95 -9.21
C VAL A 389 -6.78 22.47 -9.32
N ILE A 390 -5.69 23.20 -9.54
CA ILE A 390 -5.74 24.68 -9.72
C ILE A 390 -6.66 25.04 -10.88
N PHE A 391 -6.58 24.32 -12.01
CA PHE A 391 -7.46 24.54 -13.14
C PHE A 391 -8.94 24.28 -12.80
N ALA A 392 -9.23 23.18 -12.11
CA ALA A 392 -10.59 22.82 -11.69
C ALA A 392 -11.20 23.89 -10.77
N ASP A 393 -10.45 24.34 -9.75
CA ASP A 393 -10.91 25.36 -8.80
C ASP A 393 -11.13 26.72 -9.47
N GLN A 394 -10.22 27.15 -10.36
CA GLN A 394 -10.40 28.39 -11.11
C GLN A 394 -11.62 28.32 -12.03
N THR A 395 -11.85 27.17 -12.66
CA THR A 395 -13.01 26.95 -13.53
C THR A 395 -14.31 26.97 -12.73
N ARG A 396 -14.34 26.30 -11.58
CA ARG A 396 -15.50 26.28 -10.67
C ARG A 396 -15.84 27.68 -10.17
N LEU A 397 -14.84 28.48 -9.76
CA LEU A 397 -15.04 29.85 -9.30
C LEU A 397 -15.65 30.75 -10.38
N VAL A 398 -15.10 30.71 -11.59
CA VAL A 398 -15.59 31.52 -12.71
C VAL A 398 -16.99 31.08 -13.12
N MET A 399 -17.24 29.78 -13.25
CA MET A 399 -18.56 29.27 -13.59
C MET A 399 -19.61 29.57 -12.52
N GLY A 400 -19.24 29.58 -11.23
CA GLY A 400 -20.13 30.02 -10.16
C GLY A 400 -20.60 31.46 -10.34
N LYS A 401 -19.68 32.39 -10.68
CA LYS A 401 -20.03 33.79 -10.98
C LYS A 401 -20.82 33.96 -12.27
N VAL A 402 -20.50 33.19 -13.30
CA VAL A 402 -21.28 33.17 -14.54
C VAL A 402 -22.70 32.66 -14.27
N SER A 403 -22.86 31.63 -13.44
CA SER A 403 -24.16 31.11 -13.02
C SER A 403 -24.98 32.15 -12.23
N GLU A 404 -24.35 32.90 -11.31
CA GLU A 404 -24.99 34.05 -10.63
C GLU A 404 -25.50 35.10 -11.63
N VAL A 405 -24.69 35.48 -12.63
CA VAL A 405 -25.08 36.46 -13.66
C VAL A 405 -26.24 35.93 -14.53
N LEU A 406 -26.22 34.64 -14.86
CA LEU A 406 -27.30 33.98 -15.60
C LEU A 406 -28.60 33.93 -14.78
N ALA A 407 -28.52 33.71 -13.47
CA ALA A 407 -29.67 33.69 -12.58
C ALA A 407 -30.30 35.09 -12.40
N LEU A 408 -29.48 36.15 -12.34
CA LEU A 408 -29.95 37.54 -12.24
C LEU A 408 -30.61 38.06 -13.53
N HIS A 409 -30.37 37.40 -14.66
CA HIS A 409 -30.90 37.78 -15.97
C HIS A 409 -31.51 36.58 -16.70
N PRO A 410 -32.70 36.10 -16.26
CA PRO A 410 -33.41 35.03 -16.95
C PRO A 410 -33.74 35.47 -18.38
N LEU A 411 -33.41 34.63 -19.37
CA LEU A 411 -33.77 34.90 -20.76
C LEU A 411 -35.26 34.59 -20.97
N ASP A 412 -36.05 35.58 -21.38
CA ASP A 412 -37.41 35.34 -21.86
C ASP A 412 -37.38 34.44 -23.10
N THR A 413 -38.05 33.29 -23.02
CA THR A 413 -38.07 32.27 -24.09
C THR A 413 -38.89 32.70 -25.30
N TYR A 414 -39.87 33.60 -25.12
CA TYR A 414 -40.80 34.06 -26.16
C TYR A 414 -40.96 35.60 -26.10
N GLY A 415 -40.01 36.35 -26.66
CA GLY A 415 -40.10 37.81 -26.72
C GLY A 415 -39.28 38.46 -27.85
N PRO A 416 -39.74 39.61 -28.42
CA PRO A 416 -39.05 40.28 -29.52
C PRO A 416 -37.73 40.94 -29.11
N ARG A 417 -37.52 41.21 -27.81
CA ARG A 417 -36.27 41.78 -27.24
C ARG A 417 -35.20 40.74 -26.89
N ARG A 418 -35.42 39.46 -27.21
CA ARG A 418 -34.50 38.35 -26.87
C ARG A 418 -33.08 38.55 -27.39
N ARG A 419 -32.92 39.13 -28.59
CA ARG A 419 -31.61 39.32 -29.21
C ARG A 419 -30.79 40.40 -28.50
N GLU A 420 -31.44 41.48 -28.07
CA GLU A 420 -30.82 42.56 -27.31
C GLU A 420 -30.50 42.11 -25.87
N GLN A 421 -31.44 41.47 -25.18
CA GLN A 421 -31.23 40.92 -23.84
C GLN A 421 -30.08 39.91 -23.82
N ARG A 422 -29.99 39.04 -24.85
CA ARG A 422 -28.87 38.11 -24.99
C ARG A 422 -27.55 38.82 -25.26
N ALA A 423 -27.53 39.87 -26.08
CA ALA A 423 -26.31 40.65 -26.32
C ALA A 423 -25.83 41.37 -25.04
N THR A 424 -26.74 41.93 -24.24
CA THR A 424 -26.39 42.59 -22.97
C THR A 424 -25.91 41.58 -21.92
N LEU A 425 -26.57 40.43 -21.81
CA LEU A 425 -26.14 39.32 -20.95
C LEU A 425 -24.74 38.85 -21.37
N MET A 426 -24.50 38.70 -22.67
CA MET A 426 -23.21 38.30 -23.21
C MET A 426 -22.09 39.28 -22.86
N GLY A 427 -22.33 40.59 -23.00
CA GLY A 427 -21.37 41.62 -22.58
C GLY A 427 -21.02 41.49 -21.10
N LYS A 428 -22.01 41.31 -20.22
CA LYS A 428 -21.78 41.12 -18.77
C LYS A 428 -20.99 39.85 -18.45
N VAL A 429 -21.24 38.76 -19.17
CA VAL A 429 -20.51 37.50 -19.00
C VAL A 429 -19.07 37.64 -19.48
N GLU A 430 -18.85 38.27 -20.64
CA GLU A 430 -17.51 38.56 -21.16
C GLU A 430 -16.75 39.50 -20.22
N ASP A 431 -17.39 40.54 -19.67
CA ASP A 431 -16.81 41.44 -18.68
C ASP A 431 -16.42 40.71 -17.39
N THR A 432 -17.27 39.77 -16.93
CA THR A 432 -16.98 38.95 -15.75
C THR A 432 -15.75 38.06 -16.01
N ILE A 433 -15.70 37.38 -17.15
CA ILE A 433 -14.61 36.48 -17.54
C ILE A 433 -13.30 37.25 -17.77
N SER A 434 -13.39 38.44 -18.37
CA SER A 434 -12.29 39.39 -18.56
C SER A 434 -11.77 39.92 -17.23
N GLY A 435 -12.66 40.28 -16.29
CA GLY A 435 -12.31 40.70 -14.93
C GLY A 435 -11.52 39.65 -14.15
N PHE A 436 -11.78 38.35 -14.38
CA PHE A 436 -11.00 37.27 -13.79
C PHE A 436 -9.68 36.95 -14.53
N ASN A 437 -9.42 37.59 -15.67
CA ASN A 437 -8.36 37.26 -16.62
C ASN A 437 -8.34 35.75 -16.94
N HIS A 438 -9.53 35.14 -17.03
CA HIS A 438 -9.68 33.68 -17.10
C HIS A 438 -8.95 33.09 -18.32
N TYR A 439 -9.10 33.72 -19.49
CA TYR A 439 -8.44 33.27 -20.73
C TYR A 439 -6.91 33.21 -20.61
N VAL A 440 -6.29 34.28 -20.10
CA VAL A 440 -4.84 34.37 -19.91
C VAL A 440 -4.37 33.34 -18.88
N LYS A 441 -5.13 33.13 -17.81
CA LYS A 441 -4.81 32.11 -16.80
C LYS A 441 -4.89 30.69 -17.37
N VAL A 442 -5.93 30.38 -18.15
CA VAL A 442 -6.10 29.07 -18.80
C VAL A 442 -4.95 28.80 -19.78
N GLN A 443 -4.54 29.79 -20.58
CA GLN A 443 -3.39 29.63 -21.48
C GLN A 443 -2.08 29.41 -20.72
N LYS A 444 -1.81 30.19 -19.66
CA LYS A 444 -0.62 30.01 -18.83
C LYS A 444 -0.59 28.64 -18.15
N LEU A 445 -1.73 28.17 -17.63
CA LEU A 445 -1.86 26.83 -17.04
C LEU A 445 -1.67 25.74 -18.10
N GLY A 446 -2.19 25.94 -19.31
CA GLY A 446 -1.98 25.04 -20.44
C GLY A 446 -0.52 24.90 -20.82
N ALA A 447 0.19 26.02 -21.03
CA ALA A 447 1.61 25.99 -21.36
C ALA A 447 2.45 25.31 -20.26
N ARG A 448 2.11 25.55 -18.99
CA ARG A 448 2.77 24.92 -17.85
C ARG A 448 2.49 23.42 -17.76
N PHE A 449 1.24 23.01 -18.01
CA PHE A 449 0.86 21.60 -18.06
C PHE A 449 1.62 20.88 -19.18
N ASP A 450 1.68 21.48 -20.37
CA ASP A 450 2.35 20.91 -21.53
C ASP A 450 3.88 20.81 -21.30
N GLU A 451 4.49 21.76 -20.61
CA GLU A 451 5.89 21.71 -20.19
C GLU A 451 6.20 20.58 -19.19
N GLU A 452 5.41 20.46 -18.12
CA GLU A 452 5.63 19.42 -17.12
C GLU A 452 5.29 18.02 -17.67
N LEU A 453 4.31 17.91 -18.57
CA LEU A 453 3.98 16.65 -19.24
C LEU A 453 5.11 16.21 -20.17
N ARG A 454 5.73 17.15 -20.90
CA ARG A 454 6.92 16.85 -21.72
C ARG A 454 8.08 16.34 -20.87
N ARG A 455 8.34 16.97 -19.73
CA ARG A 455 9.38 16.49 -18.78
C ARG A 455 9.07 15.10 -18.24
N LEU A 456 7.80 14.82 -17.91
CA LEU A 456 7.37 13.49 -17.49
C LEU A 456 7.64 12.46 -18.59
N LEU A 457 7.24 12.74 -19.84
CA LEU A 457 7.47 11.83 -20.97
C LEU A 457 8.96 11.61 -21.25
N GLU A 458 9.80 12.63 -21.12
CA GLU A 458 11.25 12.50 -21.27
C GLU A 458 11.88 11.62 -20.20
N GLU A 459 11.48 11.80 -18.93
CA GLU A 459 11.96 10.94 -17.83
C GLU A 459 11.44 9.50 -17.96
N LEU A 460 10.16 9.31 -18.31
CA LEU A 460 9.61 7.98 -18.55
C LEU A 460 10.34 7.27 -19.71
N ARG A 461 10.69 7.98 -20.79
CA ARG A 461 11.48 7.42 -21.91
C ARG A 461 12.89 6.99 -21.50
N LYS A 462 13.56 7.76 -20.65
CA LYS A 462 14.87 7.37 -20.10
C LYS A 462 14.78 6.06 -19.30
N GLN A 463 13.63 5.80 -18.67
CA GLN A 463 13.37 4.62 -17.86
C GLN A 463 12.70 3.47 -18.63
N ALA A 464 12.14 3.73 -19.80
CA ALA A 464 11.44 2.75 -20.64
C ALA A 464 12.32 1.55 -21.03
N HIS A 465 13.65 1.72 -21.09
CA HIS A 465 14.58 0.61 -21.34
C HIS A 465 14.70 -0.37 -20.16
N LYS A 466 14.33 0.05 -18.95
CA LYS A 466 14.46 -0.76 -17.72
C LYS A 466 13.20 -1.56 -17.43
N GLU A 467 12.02 -1.06 -17.82
CA GLU A 467 10.73 -1.67 -17.51
C GLU A 467 9.79 -1.57 -18.70
N TRP A 468 9.31 -2.73 -19.18
CA TRP A 468 8.42 -2.79 -20.34
C TRP A 468 7.08 -2.07 -20.09
N ASN A 469 6.59 -2.12 -18.85
CA ASN A 469 5.36 -1.45 -18.40
C ASN A 469 5.45 0.07 -18.59
N LEU A 470 6.59 0.69 -18.24
CA LEU A 470 6.79 2.13 -18.43
C LEU A 470 6.91 2.52 -19.90
N ALA A 471 7.43 1.63 -20.75
CA ALA A 471 7.46 1.84 -22.20
C ALA A 471 6.04 1.82 -22.80
N HIS A 472 5.18 0.91 -22.32
CA HIS A 472 3.77 0.86 -22.72
C HIS A 472 3.03 2.14 -22.30
N LEU A 473 3.24 2.58 -21.06
CA LEU A 473 2.70 3.87 -20.59
C LEU A 473 3.15 5.04 -21.46
N CYS A 474 4.44 5.12 -21.84
CA CYS A 474 4.93 6.15 -22.75
C CYS A 474 4.19 6.13 -24.09
N SER A 475 4.04 4.95 -24.69
CA SER A 475 3.36 4.79 -25.98
C SER A 475 1.88 5.18 -25.90
N ARG A 476 1.26 4.99 -24.74
CA ARG A 476 -0.16 5.31 -24.52
C ARG A 476 -0.37 6.80 -24.25
N LEU A 477 0.48 7.40 -23.43
CA LEU A 477 0.43 8.85 -23.16
C LEU A 477 0.76 9.68 -24.40
N ASP A 478 1.59 9.16 -25.29
CA ASP A 478 1.93 9.74 -26.59
C ASP A 478 1.30 8.97 -27.75
N TYR A 479 0.06 8.50 -27.57
CA TYR A 479 -0.67 7.82 -28.63
C TYR A 479 -0.80 8.76 -29.85
N ASN A 480 -0.46 8.25 -31.04
CA ASN A 480 -0.32 9.00 -32.30
C ASN A 480 0.76 10.11 -32.33
N ASN A 481 1.76 10.08 -31.43
CA ASN A 481 2.83 11.10 -31.41
C ASN A 481 2.29 12.53 -31.30
N TYR A 482 1.11 12.72 -30.68
CA TYR A 482 0.45 14.02 -30.57
C TYR A 482 1.38 15.06 -29.94
N TRP A 483 2.15 14.66 -28.93
CA TRP A 483 3.08 15.56 -28.24
C TRP A 483 4.42 15.74 -28.97
N GLN A 484 4.80 14.80 -29.86
CA GLN A 484 5.96 14.95 -30.73
C GLN A 484 5.67 15.86 -31.93
N GLN A 485 4.46 15.81 -32.50
CA GLN A 485 4.06 16.69 -33.59
C GLN A 485 3.90 18.15 -33.12
N TYR A 486 3.55 18.36 -31.85
CA TYR A 486 3.56 19.69 -31.22
C TYR A 486 4.98 20.31 -31.10
N ARG A 487 6.07 19.58 -31.39
CA ARG A 487 7.42 20.17 -31.55
C ARG A 487 7.60 20.94 -32.86
N LEU A 488 6.75 20.70 -33.86
CA LEU A 488 6.93 21.19 -35.23
C LEU A 488 5.97 22.34 -35.60
N GLN A 489 5.15 22.80 -34.65
CA GLN A 489 4.35 24.03 -34.72
C GLN A 489 4.83 24.98 -33.64
#